data_AF-A0A1W9SLQ6-F1
#
_entry.id   AF-A0A1W9SLQ6-F1
#
_cell.length_a   1.000
_cell.length_b   1.000
_cell.length_c   1.000
_cell.angle_alpha   90.00
_cell.angle_beta   90.00
_cell.angle_gamma   90.00
#
_symmetry.space_group_name_H-M   'P 1'
#
loop_
_entity.id
_entity.type
_entity.pdbx_description
1 polymer ?
#
loop_
_entity_poly.entity_id
_entity_poly.type
_entity_poly.pdbx_seq_one_letter_code
_entity_poly.pdbx_strand_id
1 'polypeptide(L)'
;MKTKFEEYYPYEEQKYQDLWNNAIFVFDTNVILNLYRYSDATKSEIIKAIKDVKERIWLPNKVAQEFQKNRLSVISDQKKIYNDYIKKIQSIGTEFKNKNRNPFLSEKLSCSFSDILNKVKTELNKQEKFYEQLIVNDTIHIEIAEIFNGKVGDNFSDDILNDLYKKGKQRFGKKIPPGFKDLNKPEPDRYGDLVVWFQIIEKAKELKKDIIVIIDDRKEDWWLIHSGKTISPHPELLKEFNISTEKSCYIYKPFQFLEFLNKYSKNNYKKEAITEIKDFKLFTKKSKVLNQQVIEVVVLAKKSKNNLLRFVELLKNAGYQITYKELTNNEYQLIIHISEIPDLERRFKDKYLNLLIQYELELKDYKII
;
A
#
# COMPACT_ATOMS: atom_id res chain seq x y z
N MET A 1 -34.94 -11.13 7.37
CA MET A 1 -33.67 -10.89 6.65
C MET A 1 -32.68 -10.10 7.49
N LYS A 2 -33.02 -8.86 7.92
CA LYS A 2 -32.09 -8.01 8.71
C LYS A 2 -31.40 -8.72 9.87
N THR A 3 -32.15 -9.38 10.76
CA THR A 3 -31.61 -10.08 11.95
C THR A 3 -30.78 -11.34 11.67
N LYS A 4 -30.81 -11.87 10.43
CA LYS A 4 -30.04 -13.07 10.05
C LYS A 4 -28.82 -12.74 9.18
N PHE A 5 -28.72 -11.50 8.72
CA PHE A 5 -27.71 -11.00 7.79
C PHE A 5 -27.29 -9.58 8.19
N GLU A 6 -27.18 -9.31 9.50
CA GLU A 6 -26.90 -7.97 10.04
C GLU A 6 -25.59 -7.39 9.49
N GLU A 7 -24.63 -8.25 9.14
CA GLU A 7 -23.34 -7.90 8.55
C GLU A 7 -23.42 -7.17 7.19
N TYR A 8 -24.57 -7.22 6.52
CA TYR A 8 -24.81 -6.55 5.23
C TYR A 8 -25.51 -5.19 5.36
N TYR A 9 -25.97 -4.83 6.56
CA TYR A 9 -26.70 -3.58 6.78
C TYR A 9 -25.86 -2.58 7.57
N PRO A 10 -25.94 -1.28 7.25
CA PRO A 10 -25.32 -0.26 8.09
C PRO A 10 -25.96 -0.28 9.48
N TYR A 11 -25.16 0.00 10.51
CA TYR A 11 -25.69 0.22 11.84
C TYR A 11 -26.50 1.51 11.91
N GLU A 12 -27.40 1.57 12.89
CA GLU A 12 -28.04 2.81 13.29
C GLU A 12 -27.01 3.78 13.90
N GLU A 13 -27.25 5.08 13.79
CA GLU A 13 -26.30 6.11 14.25
C GLU A 13 -25.92 5.94 15.73
N GLN A 14 -26.88 5.55 16.58
CA GLN A 14 -26.64 5.29 17.99
C GLN A 14 -25.61 4.17 18.20
N LYS A 15 -25.69 3.08 17.44
CA LYS A 15 -24.74 1.97 17.55
C LYS A 15 -23.32 2.38 17.10
N TYR A 16 -23.19 3.25 16.09
CA TYR A 16 -21.88 3.83 15.77
C TYR A 16 -21.34 4.69 16.92
N GLN A 17 -22.18 5.53 17.52
CA GLN A 17 -21.79 6.35 18.66
C GLN A 17 -21.34 5.48 19.85
N ASP A 18 -22.07 4.40 20.14
CA ASP A 18 -21.73 3.46 21.20
C ASP A 18 -20.39 2.76 20.95
N LEU A 19 -20.13 2.34 19.70
CA LEU A 19 -18.83 1.79 19.28
C LEU A 19 -17.70 2.80 19.52
N TRP A 20 -17.85 4.03 19.03
CA TRP A 20 -16.81 5.05 19.17
C TRP A 20 -16.51 5.43 20.63
N ASN A 21 -17.52 5.36 21.50
CA ASN A 21 -17.38 5.65 22.92
C ASN A 21 -16.76 4.50 23.72
N ASN A 22 -17.04 3.24 23.37
CA ASN A 22 -16.78 2.10 24.25
C ASN A 22 -15.82 1.04 23.69
N ALA A 23 -15.64 0.98 22.36
CA ALA A 23 -14.83 -0.05 21.72
C ALA A 23 -13.34 0.16 21.98
N ILE A 24 -12.58 -0.92 21.80
CA ILE A 24 -11.12 -0.89 21.79
C ILE A 24 -10.64 -0.64 20.37
N PHE A 25 -9.72 0.30 20.20
CA PHE A 25 -9.09 0.61 18.93
C PHE A 25 -7.87 -0.27 18.71
N VAL A 26 -7.85 -0.92 17.56
CA VAL A 26 -6.74 -1.72 17.06
C VAL A 26 -6.23 -1.11 15.78
N PHE A 27 -4.91 -0.98 15.63
CA PHE A 27 -4.28 -0.38 14.47
C PHE A 27 -3.49 -1.44 13.69
N ASP A 28 -3.52 -1.37 12.36
CA ASP A 28 -2.65 -2.19 11.52
C ASP A 28 -1.20 -1.67 11.51
N THR A 29 -0.28 -2.52 11.02
CA THR A 29 1.14 -2.19 10.86
C THR A 29 1.39 -0.99 9.95
N ASN A 30 0.74 -0.92 8.80
CA ASN A 30 0.85 0.17 7.83
C ASN A 30 0.34 1.52 8.35
N VAL A 31 -0.68 1.56 9.22
CA VAL A 31 -1.14 2.80 9.85
C VAL A 31 0.01 3.43 10.62
N ILE A 32 0.76 2.63 11.37
CA ILE A 32 1.91 3.06 12.15
C ILE A 32 3.12 3.33 11.26
N LEU A 33 3.44 2.45 10.30
CA LEU A 33 4.56 2.64 9.38
C LEU A 33 4.39 3.86 8.46
N ASN A 34 3.16 4.25 8.13
CA ASN A 34 2.92 5.43 7.30
C ASN A 34 3.22 6.73 8.04
N LEU A 35 3.42 6.73 9.37
CA LEU A 35 3.91 7.91 10.10
C LEU A 35 5.29 8.38 9.60
N TYR A 36 6.09 7.47 9.05
CA TYR A 36 7.35 7.82 8.38
C TYR A 36 7.17 8.39 6.97
N ARG A 37 5.95 8.39 6.41
CA ARG A 37 5.69 8.74 5.00
C ARG A 37 4.81 9.99 4.86
N TYR A 38 4.10 10.35 5.91
CA TYR A 38 3.27 11.55 5.95
C TYR A 38 4.08 12.80 6.26
N SER A 39 3.53 13.95 5.88
CA SER A 39 4.02 15.25 6.34
C SER A 39 4.04 15.35 7.86
N ASP A 40 4.91 16.19 8.42
CA ASP A 40 4.99 16.40 9.87
C ASP A 40 3.66 16.85 10.49
N ALA A 41 2.90 17.66 9.75
CA ALA A 41 1.57 18.10 10.17
C ALA A 41 0.61 16.91 10.29
N THR A 42 0.52 16.07 9.26
CA THR A 42 -0.36 14.90 9.24
C THR A 42 0.04 13.84 10.26
N LYS A 43 1.35 13.56 10.38
CA LYS A 43 1.91 12.70 11.43
C LYS A 43 1.46 13.17 12.82
N SER A 44 1.58 14.48 13.10
CA SER A 44 1.20 15.04 14.40
C SER A 44 -0.30 14.88 14.69
N GLU A 45 -1.16 15.07 13.69
CA GLU A 45 -2.61 14.87 13.83
C GLU A 45 -2.95 13.39 14.10
N ILE A 46 -2.31 12.43 13.41
CA ILE A 46 -2.55 11.00 13.66
C ILE A 46 -2.08 10.59 15.06
N ILE A 47 -0.89 11.03 15.47
CA ILE A 47 -0.37 10.70 16.80
C ILE A 47 -1.28 11.29 17.89
N LYS A 48 -1.73 12.53 17.72
CA LYS A 48 -2.72 13.13 18.61
C LYS A 48 -4.01 12.30 18.65
N ALA A 49 -4.52 11.86 17.51
CA ALA A 49 -5.71 11.03 17.42
C ALA A 49 -5.59 9.69 18.15
N ILE A 50 -4.43 9.03 18.04
CA ILE A 50 -4.16 7.80 18.82
C ILE A 50 -4.09 8.13 20.32
N LYS A 51 -3.47 9.25 20.70
CA LYS A 51 -3.39 9.70 22.10
C LYS A 51 -4.75 10.05 22.71
N ASP A 52 -5.67 10.62 21.92
CA ASP A 52 -7.03 10.94 22.39
C ASP A 52 -7.83 9.68 22.79
N VAL A 53 -7.55 8.54 22.16
CA VAL A 53 -8.17 7.26 22.48
C VAL A 53 -7.26 6.33 23.29
N LYS A 54 -6.16 6.84 23.86
CA LYS A 54 -5.08 6.02 24.44
C LYS A 54 -5.52 5.02 25.51
N GLU A 55 -6.57 5.32 26.27
CA GLU A 55 -7.07 4.42 27.32
C GLU A 55 -7.80 3.19 26.76
N ARG A 56 -8.09 3.21 25.45
CA ARG A 56 -8.84 2.17 24.74
C ARG A 56 -8.09 1.68 23.51
N ILE A 57 -6.77 1.77 23.46
CA ILE A 57 -5.98 1.18 22.37
C ILE A 57 -5.40 -0.16 22.77
N TRP A 58 -5.26 -1.05 21.79
CA TRP A 58 -4.53 -2.30 21.92
C TRP A 58 -3.86 -2.67 20.60
N LEU A 59 -2.67 -3.26 20.67
CA LEU A 59 -1.90 -3.64 19.50
C LEU A 59 -1.68 -5.17 19.46
N PRO A 60 -2.12 -5.87 18.41
CA PRO A 60 -1.79 -7.27 18.20
C PRO A 60 -0.27 -7.47 18.19
N ASN A 61 0.22 -8.56 18.79
CA ASN A 61 1.65 -8.85 18.83
C ASN A 61 2.24 -8.89 17.42
N LYS A 62 1.53 -9.51 16.46
CA LYS A 62 1.99 -9.62 15.07
C LYS A 62 2.17 -8.24 14.42
N VAL A 63 1.28 -7.29 14.70
CA VAL A 63 1.43 -5.90 14.22
C VAL A 63 2.66 -5.25 14.82
N ALA A 64 2.87 -5.39 16.14
CA ALA A 64 4.04 -4.84 16.81
C ALA A 64 5.35 -5.44 16.23
N GLN A 65 5.40 -6.75 16.04
CA GLN A 65 6.54 -7.44 15.43
C GLN A 65 6.84 -6.93 14.02
N GLU A 66 5.81 -6.79 13.17
CA GLU A 66 5.99 -6.28 11.81
C GLU A 66 6.45 -4.84 11.80
N PHE A 67 5.94 -3.99 12.69
CA PHE A 67 6.39 -2.62 12.84
C PHE A 67 7.88 -2.58 13.20
N GLN A 68 8.31 -3.34 14.20
CA GLN A 68 9.71 -3.44 14.58
C GLN A 68 10.57 -3.95 13.42
N LYS A 69 10.16 -5.03 12.74
CA LYS A 69 10.93 -5.62 11.63
C LYS A 69 11.09 -4.65 10.45
N ASN A 70 10.06 -3.87 10.13
CA ASN A 70 10.00 -3.14 8.86
C ASN A 70 10.36 -1.66 8.96
N ARG A 71 10.32 -1.03 10.15
CA ARG A 71 10.52 0.43 10.28
C ARG A 71 11.81 0.95 9.65
N LEU A 72 12.95 0.27 9.85
CA LEU A 72 14.25 0.68 9.32
C LEU A 72 14.29 0.61 7.79
N SER A 73 13.62 -0.38 7.20
CA SER A 73 13.46 -0.46 5.75
C SER A 73 12.66 0.73 5.23
N VAL A 74 11.54 1.06 5.89
CA VAL A 74 10.70 2.20 5.50
C VAL A 74 11.47 3.53 5.58
N ILE A 75 12.23 3.74 6.65
CA ILE A 75 13.09 4.92 6.82
C ILE A 75 14.13 4.99 5.69
N SER A 76 14.79 3.88 5.39
CA SER A 76 15.80 3.78 4.34
C SER A 76 15.20 4.05 2.95
N ASP A 77 13.99 3.53 2.68
CA ASP A 77 13.27 3.78 1.44
C ASP A 77 12.91 5.27 1.29
N GLN A 78 12.46 5.93 2.36
CA GLN A 78 12.21 7.36 2.33
C GLN A 78 13.48 8.16 2.06
N LYS A 79 14.59 7.86 2.77
CA LYS A 79 15.90 8.48 2.51
C LYS A 79 16.29 8.36 1.04
N LYS A 80 16.14 7.16 0.46
CA LYS A 80 16.42 6.91 -0.96
C LYS A 80 15.54 7.74 -1.89
N ILE A 81 14.24 7.81 -1.62
CA ILE A 81 13.30 8.62 -2.42
C ILE A 81 13.73 10.10 -2.46
N TYR A 82 14.09 10.68 -1.30
CA TYR A 82 14.56 12.07 -1.26
C TYR A 82 15.90 12.25 -1.98
N ASN A 83 16.84 11.32 -1.83
CA ASN A 83 18.10 11.33 -2.58
C ASN A 83 17.85 11.29 -4.11
N ASP A 84 16.94 10.43 -4.57
CA ASP A 84 16.58 10.34 -5.98
C ASP A 84 15.90 11.63 -6.50
N TYR A 85 15.06 12.28 -5.69
CA TYR A 85 14.52 13.61 -6.03
C TYR A 85 15.60 14.68 -6.11
N ILE A 86 16.56 14.69 -5.18
CA ILE A 86 17.70 15.60 -5.21
C ILE A 86 18.50 15.42 -6.51
N LYS A 87 18.81 14.19 -6.91
CA LYS A 87 19.49 13.89 -8.17
C LYS A 87 18.71 14.36 -9.39
N LYS A 88 17.38 14.13 -9.43
CA LYS A 88 16.51 14.61 -10.52
C LYS A 88 16.52 16.14 -10.64
N ILE A 89 16.39 16.85 -9.52
CA ILE A 89 16.46 18.32 -9.46
C ILE A 89 17.83 18.82 -9.94
N GLN A 90 18.92 18.14 -9.60
CA GLN A 90 20.25 18.48 -10.09
C GLN A 90 20.38 18.27 -11.61
N SER A 91 19.87 17.17 -12.15
CA SER A 91 19.86 16.89 -13.59
C SER A 91 19.13 17.99 -14.36
N ILE A 92 17.91 18.34 -13.92
CA ILE A 92 17.14 19.45 -14.48
C ILE A 92 17.95 20.74 -14.43
N GLY A 93 18.57 21.06 -13.28
CA GLY A 93 19.41 22.24 -13.15
C GLY A 93 20.58 22.27 -14.14
N THR A 94 21.23 21.13 -14.40
CA THR A 94 22.33 21.05 -15.37
C THR A 94 21.86 21.19 -16.82
N GLU A 95 20.71 20.63 -17.17
CA GLU A 95 20.13 20.73 -18.52
C GLU A 95 19.76 22.18 -18.87
N PHE A 96 19.15 22.91 -17.93
CA PHE A 96 18.74 24.29 -18.14
C PHE A 96 19.89 25.31 -18.06
N LYS A 97 21.03 24.95 -17.45
CA LYS A 97 22.25 25.78 -17.48
C LYS A 97 23.01 25.72 -18.81
N ASN A 98 22.77 24.69 -19.63
CA ASN A 98 23.46 24.54 -20.90
C ASN A 98 22.91 25.54 -21.93
N LYS A 99 23.62 26.67 -22.13
CA LYS A 99 23.25 27.74 -23.07
C LYS A 99 23.09 27.24 -24.52
N ASN A 100 23.82 26.18 -24.91
CA ASN A 100 23.71 25.60 -26.26
C ASN A 100 22.40 24.83 -26.46
N ARG A 101 21.75 24.37 -25.38
CA ARG A 101 20.45 23.68 -25.44
C ARG A 101 19.26 24.64 -25.29
N ASN A 102 19.47 25.84 -24.73
CA ASN A 102 18.42 26.82 -24.46
C ASN A 102 18.82 28.25 -24.87
N PRO A 103 19.12 28.51 -26.16
CA PRO A 103 19.65 29.80 -26.61
C PRO A 103 18.68 30.98 -26.47
N PHE A 104 17.37 30.72 -26.35
CA PHE A 104 16.33 31.74 -26.22
C PHE A 104 15.90 32.01 -24.77
N LEU A 105 16.45 31.29 -23.78
CA LEU A 105 16.15 31.51 -22.37
C LEU A 105 16.89 32.75 -21.86
N SER A 106 16.15 33.73 -21.34
CA SER A 106 16.77 34.94 -20.80
C SER A 106 17.61 34.65 -19.56
N GLU A 107 18.72 35.37 -19.40
CA GLU A 107 19.63 35.19 -18.27
C GLU A 107 18.93 35.43 -16.93
N LYS A 108 18.02 36.43 -16.86
CA LYS A 108 17.20 36.71 -15.68
C LYS A 108 16.35 35.51 -15.25
N LEU A 109 15.68 34.85 -16.21
CA LEU A 109 14.86 33.67 -15.91
C LEU A 109 15.74 32.46 -15.55
N SER A 110 16.88 32.30 -16.21
CA SER A 110 17.85 31.24 -15.90
C SER A 110 18.37 31.35 -14.45
N CYS A 111 18.75 32.55 -14.01
CA CYS A 111 19.16 32.80 -12.63
C CYS A 111 18.02 32.52 -11.64
N SER A 112 16.83 33.08 -11.87
CA SER A 112 15.65 32.85 -11.02
C SER A 112 15.29 31.37 -10.88
N PHE A 113 15.34 30.62 -11.99
CA PHE A 113 15.10 29.18 -11.98
C PHE A 113 16.17 28.42 -11.19
N SER A 114 17.45 28.76 -11.37
CA SER A 114 18.53 28.16 -10.59
C SER A 114 18.38 28.43 -9.09
N ASP A 115 17.93 29.62 -8.70
CA ASP A 115 17.68 29.97 -7.29
C ASP A 115 16.53 29.13 -6.72
N ILE A 116 15.45 28.95 -7.47
CA ILE A 116 14.33 28.08 -7.08
C ILE A 116 14.80 26.63 -6.91
N LEU A 117 15.57 26.10 -7.87
CA LEU A 117 16.09 24.73 -7.77
C LEU A 117 16.99 24.55 -6.53
N ASN A 118 17.81 25.55 -6.20
CA ASN A 118 18.64 25.54 -4.99
C ASN A 118 17.80 25.56 -3.71
N LYS A 119 16.72 26.35 -3.66
CA LYS A 119 15.77 26.38 -2.53
C LYS A 119 15.10 25.02 -2.35
N VAL A 120 14.56 24.45 -3.43
CA VAL A 120 13.94 23.11 -3.42
C VAL A 120 14.94 22.05 -2.96
N LYS A 121 16.16 22.06 -3.52
CA LYS A 121 17.22 21.13 -3.11
C LYS A 121 17.55 21.26 -1.61
N THR A 122 17.55 22.48 -1.08
CA THR A 122 17.81 22.73 0.34
C THR A 122 16.73 22.11 1.23
N GLU A 123 15.46 22.23 0.85
CA GLU A 123 14.34 21.60 1.58
C GLU A 123 14.41 20.08 1.51
N LEU A 124 14.66 19.50 0.34
CA LEU A 124 14.78 18.04 0.18
C LEU A 124 15.97 17.48 0.96
N ASN A 125 17.12 18.19 0.98
CA ASN A 125 18.29 17.81 1.77
C ASN A 125 18.01 17.82 3.28
N LYS A 126 17.17 18.74 3.78
CA LYS A 126 16.77 18.72 5.20
C LYS A 126 15.99 17.45 5.52
N GLN A 127 15.09 17.03 4.64
CA GLN A 127 14.31 15.81 4.83
C GLN A 127 15.15 14.54 4.70
N GLU A 128 16.07 14.49 3.74
CA GLU A 128 17.02 13.37 3.60
C GLU A 128 17.86 13.19 4.88
N LYS A 129 18.38 14.28 5.44
CA LYS A 129 19.10 14.28 6.72
C LYS A 129 18.22 13.88 7.91
N PHE A 130 16.95 14.28 7.91
CA PHE A 130 16.00 13.86 8.93
C PHE A 130 15.84 12.33 8.93
N TYR A 131 15.65 11.70 7.76
CA TYR A 131 15.58 10.23 7.67
C TYR A 131 16.90 9.55 8.02
N GLU A 132 18.04 10.15 7.67
CA GLU A 132 19.35 9.65 8.11
C GLU A 132 19.47 9.62 9.64
N GLN A 133 18.99 10.67 10.32
CA GLN A 133 18.98 10.74 11.78
C GLN A 133 18.02 9.72 12.41
N LEU A 134 16.86 9.47 11.80
CA LEU A 134 15.89 8.48 12.30
C LEU A 134 16.45 7.05 12.35
N ILE A 135 17.49 6.72 11.57
CA ILE A 135 18.14 5.40 11.65
C ILE A 135 18.83 5.22 13.02
N VAL A 136 19.37 6.30 13.58
CA VAL A 136 20.14 6.30 14.84
C VAL A 136 19.25 6.69 16.03
N ASN A 137 18.42 7.71 15.86
CA ASN A 137 17.52 8.23 16.89
C ASN A 137 16.09 8.34 16.34
N ASP A 138 15.37 7.22 16.37
CA ASP A 138 14.01 7.12 15.85
C ASP A 138 12.99 7.68 16.86
N THR A 139 12.72 8.99 16.76
CA THR A 139 11.76 9.67 17.65
C THR A 139 10.33 9.16 17.46
N ILE A 140 9.97 8.69 16.26
CA ILE A 140 8.64 8.13 15.97
C ILE A 140 8.49 6.78 16.68
N HIS A 141 9.53 5.94 16.64
CA HIS A 141 9.55 4.66 17.35
C HIS A 141 9.41 4.84 18.86
N ILE A 142 10.15 5.79 19.46
CA ILE A 142 10.06 6.09 20.89
C ILE A 142 8.62 6.50 21.26
N GLU A 143 8.04 7.44 20.52
CA GLU A 143 6.69 7.93 20.80
C GLU A 143 5.63 6.83 20.65
N ILE A 144 5.74 5.97 19.63
CA ILE A 144 4.83 4.82 19.47
C ILE A 144 5.02 3.79 20.59
N ALA A 145 6.27 3.52 20.99
CA ALA A 145 6.56 2.60 22.09
C ALA A 145 5.94 3.09 23.40
N GLU A 146 6.01 4.40 23.68
CA GLU A 146 5.37 5.00 24.86
C GLU A 146 3.84 4.91 24.81
N ILE A 147 3.22 5.23 23.68
CA ILE A 147 1.76 5.20 23.51
C ILE A 147 1.19 3.80 23.79
N PHE A 148 1.85 2.77 23.24
CA PHE A 148 1.43 1.37 23.35
C PHE A 148 2.12 0.60 24.49
N ASN A 149 2.83 1.29 25.39
CA ASN A 149 3.47 0.64 26.53
C ASN A 149 2.42 -0.09 27.39
N GLY A 150 2.64 -1.39 27.64
CA GLY A 150 1.69 -2.26 28.34
C GLY A 150 0.38 -2.57 27.59
N LYS A 151 0.27 -2.21 26.29
CA LYS A 151 -0.94 -2.38 25.47
C LYS A 151 -0.72 -3.26 24.23
N VAL A 152 0.40 -3.97 24.18
CA VAL A 152 0.70 -4.95 23.14
C VAL A 152 0.28 -6.33 23.65
N GLY A 153 -0.43 -7.09 22.82
CA GLY A 153 -0.81 -8.47 23.15
C GLY A 153 0.37 -9.43 23.19
N ASP A 154 0.18 -10.57 23.84
CA ASP A 154 1.14 -11.66 23.81
C ASP A 154 1.19 -12.33 22.44
N ASN A 155 2.34 -12.92 22.12
CA ASN A 155 2.45 -13.75 20.93
C ASN A 155 1.68 -15.06 21.12
N PHE A 156 1.09 -15.57 20.04
CA PHE A 156 0.58 -16.93 20.06
C PHE A 156 1.72 -17.94 20.15
N SER A 157 1.47 -19.08 20.82
CA SER A 157 2.42 -20.17 20.84
C SER A 157 2.63 -20.75 19.45
N ASP A 158 3.76 -21.42 19.24
CA ASP A 158 4.08 -22.04 17.95
C ASP A 158 3.02 -23.07 17.53
N ASP A 159 2.43 -23.80 18.49
CA ASP A 159 1.34 -24.74 18.23
C ASP A 159 0.10 -24.03 17.67
N ILE A 160 -0.32 -22.93 18.31
CA ILE A 160 -1.45 -22.12 17.84
C ILE A 160 -1.15 -21.53 16.46
N LEU A 161 0.06 -21.01 16.25
CA LEU A 161 0.49 -20.47 14.95
C LEU A 161 0.45 -21.53 13.86
N ASN A 162 1.00 -22.72 14.11
CA ASN A 162 1.00 -23.83 13.16
C ASN A 162 -0.43 -24.26 12.79
N ASP A 163 -1.34 -24.29 13.75
CA ASP A 163 -2.75 -24.59 13.48
C ASP A 163 -3.45 -23.47 12.70
N LEU A 164 -3.13 -22.21 12.99
CA LEU A 164 -3.60 -21.08 12.18
C LEU A 164 -3.07 -21.14 10.75
N TYR A 165 -1.83 -21.56 10.51
CA TYR A 165 -1.28 -21.72 9.17
C TYR A 165 -1.98 -22.82 8.38
N LYS A 166 -2.27 -23.97 9.02
CA LYS A 166 -3.09 -25.03 8.41
C LYS A 166 -4.49 -24.52 8.04
N LYS A 167 -5.14 -23.79 8.96
CA LYS A 167 -6.45 -23.15 8.70
C LYS A 167 -6.34 -22.13 7.56
N GLY A 168 -5.29 -21.31 7.55
CA GLY A 168 -5.04 -20.30 6.51
C GLY A 168 -4.92 -20.91 5.13
N LYS A 169 -4.19 -22.02 5.00
CA LYS A 169 -4.09 -22.77 3.73
C LYS A 169 -5.47 -23.19 3.19
N GLN A 170 -6.34 -23.69 4.07
CA GLN A 170 -7.71 -24.07 3.69
C GLN A 170 -8.60 -22.86 3.36
N ARG A 171 -8.53 -21.81 4.18
CA ARG A 171 -9.31 -20.57 4.02
C ARG A 171 -8.95 -19.84 2.74
N PHE A 172 -7.66 -19.70 2.44
CA PHE A 172 -7.21 -18.92 1.29
C PHE A 172 -7.55 -19.61 -0.03
N GLY A 173 -7.48 -20.95 -0.08
CA GLY A 173 -7.96 -21.72 -1.23
C GLY A 173 -9.46 -21.53 -1.52
N LYS A 174 -10.24 -21.23 -0.48
CA LYS A 174 -11.68 -20.93 -0.57
C LYS A 174 -11.99 -19.42 -0.64
N LYS A 175 -10.96 -18.56 -0.71
CA LYS A 175 -11.07 -17.09 -0.66
C LYS A 175 -11.85 -16.56 0.56
N ILE A 176 -11.70 -17.22 1.71
CA ILE A 176 -12.29 -16.77 2.98
C ILE A 176 -11.34 -15.72 3.59
N PRO A 177 -11.83 -14.52 3.93
CA PRO A 177 -11.01 -13.42 4.48
C PRO A 177 -10.57 -13.64 5.94
N PRO A 178 -9.62 -12.84 6.46
CA PRO A 178 -8.75 -11.93 5.71
C PRO A 178 -7.48 -12.65 5.23
N GLY A 179 -6.72 -12.02 4.33
CA GLY A 179 -5.36 -12.44 3.95
C GLY A 179 -5.26 -13.32 2.69
N PHE A 180 -6.38 -13.76 2.10
CA PHE A 180 -6.31 -14.59 0.88
C PHE A 180 -5.70 -13.87 -0.32
N LYS A 181 -5.59 -12.53 -0.27
CA LYS A 181 -4.89 -11.75 -1.29
C LYS A 181 -3.36 -11.78 -1.18
N ASP A 182 -2.83 -12.37 -0.12
CA ASP A 182 -1.39 -12.46 0.14
C ASP A 182 -0.80 -13.84 -0.23
N LEU A 183 -1.53 -14.66 -1.00
CA LEU A 183 -1.10 -15.98 -1.49
C LEU A 183 0.25 -15.97 -2.24
N ASN A 184 0.67 -14.83 -2.77
CA ASN A 184 1.95 -14.66 -3.45
C ASN A 184 3.15 -14.44 -2.51
N LYS A 185 2.92 -14.09 -1.23
CA LYS A 185 4.00 -13.96 -0.23
C LYS A 185 4.53 -15.34 0.19
N PRO A 186 5.78 -15.49 0.65
CA PRO A 186 6.27 -16.77 1.16
C PRO A 186 5.52 -17.23 2.42
N GLU A 187 5.57 -18.53 2.72
CA GLU A 187 5.13 -19.05 4.03
C GLU A 187 6.25 -18.88 5.06
N PRO A 188 5.95 -18.48 6.31
CA PRO A 188 4.62 -18.22 6.88
C PRO A 188 4.09 -16.78 6.69
N ASP A 189 4.87 -15.88 6.09
CA ASP A 189 4.55 -14.44 6.00
C ASP A 189 3.19 -14.12 5.35
N ARG A 190 2.70 -14.96 4.43
CA ARG A 190 1.36 -14.83 3.84
C ARG A 190 0.20 -14.90 4.83
N TYR A 191 0.41 -15.45 6.03
CA TYR A 191 -0.63 -15.61 7.04
C TYR A 191 -0.69 -14.47 8.07
N GLY A 192 0.07 -13.39 7.87
CA GLY A 192 0.12 -12.25 8.80
C GLY A 192 -1.26 -11.69 9.16
N ASP A 193 -2.06 -11.34 8.14
CA ASP A 193 -3.43 -10.81 8.32
C ASP A 193 -4.33 -11.77 9.11
N LEU A 194 -4.19 -13.08 8.87
CA LEU A 194 -4.95 -14.11 9.56
C LEU A 194 -4.58 -14.16 11.05
N VAL A 195 -3.28 -14.13 11.36
CA VAL A 195 -2.80 -14.12 12.75
C VAL A 195 -3.30 -12.89 13.47
N VAL A 196 -3.19 -11.70 12.85
CA VAL A 196 -3.72 -10.44 13.41
C VAL A 196 -5.21 -10.55 13.70
N TRP A 197 -5.99 -11.08 12.76
CA TRP A 197 -7.43 -11.24 12.91
C TRP A 197 -7.81 -12.14 14.08
N PHE A 198 -7.15 -13.29 14.23
CA PHE A 198 -7.39 -14.18 15.37
C PHE A 198 -6.92 -13.57 16.70
N GLN A 199 -5.82 -12.81 16.71
CA GLN A 199 -5.42 -12.05 17.91
C GLN A 199 -6.48 -11.03 18.34
N ILE A 200 -7.11 -10.33 17.38
CA ILE A 200 -8.21 -9.40 17.65
C ILE A 200 -9.43 -10.12 18.25
N ILE A 201 -9.82 -11.28 17.68
CA ILE A 201 -10.94 -12.08 18.19
C ILE A 201 -10.67 -12.54 19.63
N GLU A 202 -9.49 -13.08 19.91
CA GLU A 202 -9.16 -13.55 21.26
C GLU A 202 -9.14 -12.39 22.27
N LYS A 203 -8.62 -11.22 21.88
CA LYS A 203 -8.64 -10.05 22.76
C LYS A 203 -10.06 -9.56 23.06
N ALA A 204 -10.94 -9.58 22.06
CA ALA A 204 -12.34 -9.22 22.23
C ALA A 204 -13.08 -10.19 23.17
N LYS A 205 -12.79 -11.49 23.09
CA LYS A 205 -13.33 -12.50 24.02
C LYS A 205 -12.85 -12.26 25.46
N GLU A 206 -11.55 -12.01 25.63
CA GLU A 206 -10.93 -11.76 26.93
C GLU A 206 -11.60 -10.55 27.62
N LEU A 207 -11.73 -9.43 26.90
CA LEU A 207 -12.23 -8.18 27.47
C LEU A 207 -13.75 -8.04 27.40
N LYS A 208 -14.44 -8.89 26.63
CA LYS A 208 -15.89 -8.80 26.33
C LYS A 208 -16.28 -7.42 25.81
N LYS A 209 -15.44 -6.84 24.95
CA LYS A 209 -15.59 -5.50 24.38
C LYS A 209 -15.71 -5.54 22.87
N ASP A 210 -16.42 -4.55 22.33
CA ASP A 210 -16.44 -4.27 20.90
C ASP A 210 -15.07 -3.77 20.43
N ILE A 211 -14.77 -3.96 19.15
CA ILE A 211 -13.49 -3.56 18.54
C ILE A 211 -13.73 -2.62 17.36
N ILE A 212 -12.91 -1.58 17.28
CA ILE A 212 -12.72 -0.79 16.07
C ILE A 212 -11.32 -1.10 15.52
N VAL A 213 -11.25 -1.59 14.28
CA VAL A 213 -9.99 -1.85 13.58
C VAL A 213 -9.71 -0.73 12.60
N ILE A 214 -8.54 -0.10 12.71
CA ILE A 214 -8.04 0.90 11.76
C ILE A 214 -7.03 0.22 10.85
N ILE A 215 -7.40 0.00 9.59
CA ILE A 215 -6.59 -0.71 8.60
C ILE A 215 -6.41 0.14 7.34
N ASP A 216 -5.18 0.23 6.85
CA ASP A 216 -4.87 0.94 5.61
C ASP A 216 -5.06 0.06 4.37
N ASP A 217 -5.14 -1.28 4.51
CA ASP A 217 -5.46 -2.18 3.40
C ASP A 217 -6.80 -1.80 2.72
N ARG A 218 -6.85 -1.86 1.39
CA ARG A 218 -8.02 -1.53 0.54
C ARG A 218 -8.41 -2.70 -0.37
N LYS A 219 -7.89 -3.91 -0.09
CA LYS A 219 -8.16 -5.13 -0.85
C LYS A 219 -9.52 -5.74 -0.51
N GLU A 220 -9.97 -6.65 -1.36
CA GLU A 220 -11.30 -7.29 -1.26
C GLU A 220 -11.41 -8.30 -0.12
N ASP A 221 -10.31 -8.70 0.51
CA ASP A 221 -10.30 -9.57 1.69
C ASP A 221 -10.57 -8.82 3.00
N TRP A 222 -10.58 -7.49 2.96
CA TRP A 222 -10.98 -6.64 4.11
C TRP A 222 -12.24 -5.83 3.84
N TRP A 223 -12.59 -5.62 2.57
CA TRP A 223 -13.67 -4.74 2.15
C TRP A 223 -14.61 -5.40 1.15
N LEU A 224 -15.91 -5.14 1.29
CA LEU A 224 -16.86 -5.39 0.22
C LEU A 224 -16.69 -4.32 -0.87
N ILE A 225 -16.23 -4.73 -2.04
CA ILE A 225 -16.00 -3.85 -3.18
C ILE A 225 -16.92 -4.27 -4.32
N HIS A 226 -17.67 -3.32 -4.86
CA HIS A 226 -18.53 -3.53 -6.01
C HIS A 226 -18.36 -2.41 -7.03
N SER A 227 -18.10 -2.76 -8.29
CA SER A 227 -17.93 -1.78 -9.39
C SER A 227 -16.93 -0.65 -9.06
N GLY A 228 -15.80 -1.01 -8.42
CA GLY A 228 -14.74 -0.09 -8.02
C GLY A 228 -15.06 0.78 -6.79
N LYS A 229 -16.23 0.63 -6.17
CA LYS A 229 -16.63 1.35 -4.95
C LYS A 229 -16.51 0.44 -3.74
N THR A 230 -15.87 0.92 -2.67
CA THR A 230 -15.94 0.27 -1.35
C THR A 230 -17.31 0.55 -0.74
N ILE A 231 -18.04 -0.51 -0.39
CA ILE A 231 -19.39 -0.42 0.16
C ILE A 231 -19.35 -0.47 1.70
N SER A 232 -18.66 -1.45 2.27
CA SER A 232 -18.57 -1.68 3.72
C SER A 232 -17.31 -2.50 4.05
N PRO A 233 -16.97 -2.66 5.34
CA PRO A 233 -16.13 -3.78 5.77
C PRO A 233 -16.65 -5.11 5.23
N HIS A 234 -15.77 -6.10 5.06
CA HIS A 234 -16.17 -7.40 4.52
C HIS A 234 -17.19 -8.09 5.44
N PRO A 235 -18.41 -8.41 4.97
CA PRO A 235 -19.48 -8.95 5.81
C PRO A 235 -19.09 -10.25 6.54
N GLU A 236 -18.33 -11.14 5.89
CA GLU A 236 -17.85 -12.38 6.52
C GLU A 236 -16.95 -12.12 7.75
N LEU A 237 -16.16 -11.04 7.75
CA LEU A 237 -15.35 -10.66 8.91
C LEU A 237 -16.24 -10.19 10.06
N LEU A 238 -17.21 -9.32 9.77
CA LEU A 238 -18.16 -8.83 10.77
C LEU A 238 -18.96 -9.98 11.39
N LYS A 239 -19.40 -10.91 10.55
CA LYS A 239 -20.12 -12.11 10.97
C LYS A 239 -19.26 -13.05 11.80
N GLU A 240 -18.05 -13.38 11.34
CA GLU A 240 -17.15 -14.28 12.07
C GLU A 240 -16.79 -13.71 13.44
N PHE A 241 -16.49 -12.41 13.50
CA PHE A 241 -16.21 -11.73 14.75
C PHE A 241 -17.40 -11.82 15.71
N ASN A 242 -18.62 -11.51 15.22
CA ASN A 242 -19.81 -11.56 16.05
C ASN A 242 -20.12 -12.97 16.58
N ILE A 243 -20.08 -13.98 15.71
CA ILE A 243 -20.30 -15.39 16.11
C ILE A 243 -19.26 -15.83 17.13
N SER A 244 -18.02 -15.37 17.01
CA SER A 244 -16.92 -15.81 17.87
C SER A 244 -16.88 -15.11 19.23
N THR A 245 -17.45 -13.90 19.34
CA THR A 245 -17.23 -13.01 20.49
C THR A 245 -18.52 -12.55 21.17
N GLU A 246 -19.66 -12.65 20.50
CA GLU A 246 -20.92 -11.99 20.86
C GLU A 246 -20.79 -10.46 20.98
N LYS A 247 -19.78 -9.88 20.31
CA LYS A 247 -19.50 -8.44 20.26
C LYS A 247 -19.58 -7.93 18.83
N SER A 248 -19.55 -6.61 18.69
CA SER A 248 -19.49 -5.92 17.41
C SER A 248 -18.05 -5.55 17.07
N CYS A 249 -17.69 -5.70 15.80
CA CYS A 249 -16.45 -5.16 15.24
C CYS A 249 -16.82 -4.21 14.10
N TYR A 250 -16.06 -3.14 13.93
CA TYR A 250 -16.14 -2.32 12.73
C TYR A 250 -14.77 -1.91 12.24
N ILE A 251 -14.62 -1.76 10.93
CA ILE A 251 -13.33 -1.53 10.28
C ILE A 251 -13.36 -0.17 9.59
N TYR A 252 -12.38 0.67 9.87
CA TYR A 252 -12.23 1.99 9.27
C TYR A 252 -10.86 2.14 8.60
N LYS A 253 -10.82 2.97 7.56
CA LYS A 253 -9.57 3.43 6.95
C LYS A 253 -8.93 4.54 7.81
N PRO A 254 -7.63 4.81 7.69
CA PRO A 254 -6.97 5.78 8.56
C PRO A 254 -7.52 7.21 8.42
N PHE A 255 -7.94 7.64 7.23
CA PHE A 255 -8.59 8.96 7.07
C PHE A 255 -9.96 9.02 7.76
N GLN A 256 -10.70 7.91 7.75
CA GLN A 256 -11.99 7.80 8.41
C GLN A 256 -11.85 7.85 9.93
N PHE A 257 -10.74 7.37 10.47
CA PHE A 257 -10.44 7.47 11.90
C PHE A 257 -10.47 8.95 12.36
N LEU A 258 -9.77 9.84 11.64
CA LEU A 258 -9.79 11.28 11.93
C LEU A 258 -11.16 11.92 11.67
N GLU A 259 -11.80 11.60 10.55
CA GLU A 259 -13.14 12.13 10.22
C GLU A 259 -14.18 11.79 11.31
N PHE A 260 -14.16 10.55 11.80
CA PHE A 260 -15.13 10.08 12.77
C PHE A 260 -14.77 10.46 14.21
N LEU A 261 -13.50 10.69 14.54
CA LEU A 261 -13.16 11.37 15.80
C LEU A 261 -13.70 12.80 15.85
N ASN A 262 -13.65 13.54 14.72
CA ASN A 262 -14.29 14.86 14.65
C ASN A 262 -15.81 14.75 14.87
N LYS A 263 -16.45 13.74 14.25
CA LYS A 263 -17.90 13.53 14.36
C LYS A 263 -18.35 13.11 15.76
N TYR A 264 -17.74 12.07 16.32
CA TYR A 264 -18.21 11.39 17.54
C TYR A 264 -17.58 11.92 18.82
N SER A 265 -16.35 12.45 18.75
CA SER A 265 -15.62 12.94 19.92
C SER A 265 -15.47 14.47 19.93
N LYS A 266 -16.10 15.18 18.99
CA LYS A 266 -16.05 16.65 18.84
C LYS A 266 -14.62 17.21 18.74
N ASN A 267 -13.71 16.42 18.20
CA ASN A 267 -12.36 16.85 17.87
C ASN A 267 -12.35 17.76 16.63
N ASN A 268 -11.23 18.43 16.39
CA ASN A 268 -11.05 19.34 15.25
C ASN A 268 -9.77 19.05 14.48
N TYR A 269 -9.62 17.81 14.02
CA TYR A 269 -8.55 17.36 13.13
C TYR A 269 -8.65 18.06 11.77
N LYS A 270 -7.49 18.51 11.27
CA LYS A 270 -7.37 19.29 10.03
C LYS A 270 -7.80 18.50 8.79
N LYS A 271 -8.54 19.16 7.88
CA LYS A 271 -9.00 18.56 6.62
C LYS A 271 -7.85 18.21 5.69
N GLU A 272 -6.77 18.98 5.76
CA GLU A 272 -5.55 18.77 4.99
C GLU A 272 -4.91 17.42 5.33
N ALA A 273 -4.83 17.09 6.63
CA ALA A 273 -4.30 15.81 7.09
C ALA A 273 -5.19 14.64 6.66
N ILE A 274 -6.51 14.79 6.79
CA ILE A 274 -7.49 13.79 6.32
C ILE A 274 -7.32 13.53 4.82
N THR A 275 -7.17 14.60 4.03
CA THR A 275 -7.00 14.52 2.57
C THR A 275 -5.69 13.85 2.20
N GLU A 276 -4.58 14.22 2.86
CA GLU A 276 -3.27 13.59 2.64
C GLU A 276 -3.33 12.08 2.86
N ILE A 277 -3.89 11.62 3.98
CA ILE A 277 -4.03 10.19 4.30
C ILE A 277 -4.90 9.47 3.26
N LYS A 278 -6.00 10.11 2.86
CA LYS A 278 -6.94 9.54 1.89
C LYS A 278 -6.27 9.31 0.53
N ASP A 279 -5.48 10.28 0.08
CA ASP A 279 -4.86 10.29 -1.25
C ASP A 279 -3.52 9.56 -1.30
N PHE A 280 -2.82 9.41 -0.17
CA PHE A 280 -1.51 8.76 -0.08
C PHE A 280 -1.47 7.39 -0.77
N LYS A 281 -2.48 6.54 -0.55
CA LYS A 281 -2.57 5.23 -1.23
C LYS A 281 -2.85 5.30 -2.73
N LEU A 282 -3.47 6.38 -3.21
CA LEU A 282 -3.68 6.59 -4.65
C LEU A 282 -2.37 7.02 -5.32
N PHE A 283 -1.60 7.89 -4.68
CA PHE A 283 -0.31 8.35 -5.19
C PHE A 283 0.73 7.23 -5.23
N THR A 284 0.86 6.44 -4.15
CA THR A 284 1.79 5.30 -4.11
C THR A 284 1.46 4.21 -5.14
N LYS A 285 0.16 3.97 -5.41
CA LYS A 285 -0.24 3.02 -6.45
C LYS A 285 0.04 3.56 -7.85
N LYS A 286 -0.23 4.84 -8.12
CA LYS A 286 0.09 5.47 -9.40
C LYS A 286 1.59 5.55 -9.65
N SER A 287 2.39 5.92 -8.64
CA SER A 287 3.85 5.99 -8.78
C SER A 287 4.48 4.62 -9.02
N LYS A 288 3.99 3.54 -8.37
CA LYS A 288 4.41 2.16 -8.70
C LYS A 288 4.09 1.76 -10.14
N VAL A 289 2.95 2.19 -10.68
CA VAL A 289 2.59 1.94 -12.10
C VAL A 289 3.42 2.79 -13.05
N LEU A 290 3.76 4.02 -12.68
CA LEU A 290 4.59 4.94 -13.48
C LEU A 290 6.09 4.63 -13.43
N ASN A 291 6.56 3.95 -12.38
CA ASN A 291 7.97 3.55 -12.21
C ASN A 291 8.25 2.09 -12.62
N GLN A 292 7.28 1.37 -13.20
CA GLN A 292 7.55 0.07 -13.80
C GLN A 292 8.27 0.28 -15.13
N GLN A 293 9.48 -0.26 -15.25
CA GLN A 293 10.13 -0.36 -16.55
C GLN A 293 9.23 -1.16 -17.48
N VAL A 294 8.96 -0.61 -18.66
CA VAL A 294 8.22 -1.32 -19.70
C VAL A 294 9.13 -1.65 -20.85
N ILE A 295 9.03 -2.87 -21.36
CA ILE A 295 9.55 -3.21 -22.68
C ILE A 295 8.45 -2.88 -23.69
N GLU A 296 8.79 -2.01 -24.63
CA GLU A 296 7.95 -1.75 -25.79
C GLU A 296 8.53 -2.51 -26.98
N VAL A 297 7.69 -3.34 -27.61
CA VAL A 297 8.05 -4.10 -28.82
C VAL A 297 7.03 -3.78 -29.91
N VAL A 298 7.49 -3.34 -31.07
CA VAL A 298 6.63 -3.21 -32.25
C VAL A 298 6.89 -4.41 -33.15
N VAL A 299 5.83 -5.11 -33.52
CA VAL A 299 5.91 -6.31 -34.37
C VAL A 299 4.94 -6.24 -35.54
N LEU A 300 5.34 -6.78 -36.68
CA LEU A 300 4.48 -6.97 -37.84
C LEU A 300 4.05 -8.45 -37.94
N ALA A 301 2.75 -8.71 -37.81
CA ALA A 301 2.16 -10.04 -37.92
C ALA A 301 1.86 -10.38 -39.38
N LYS A 302 2.87 -10.86 -40.12
CA LYS A 302 2.82 -11.01 -41.59
C LYS A 302 1.67 -11.86 -42.14
N LYS A 303 1.29 -12.92 -41.42
CA LYS A 303 0.31 -13.90 -41.91
C LYS A 303 -1.02 -13.88 -41.16
N SER A 304 -0.98 -13.77 -39.83
CA SER A 304 -2.19 -13.87 -39.02
C SER A 304 -2.05 -13.20 -37.66
N LYS A 305 -3.11 -12.47 -37.27
CA LYS A 305 -3.32 -11.97 -35.91
C LYS A 305 -3.34 -13.10 -34.87
N ASN A 306 -3.71 -14.33 -35.24
CA ASN A 306 -3.71 -15.47 -34.31
C ASN A 306 -2.30 -15.80 -33.80
N ASN A 307 -1.25 -15.56 -34.58
CA ASN A 307 0.11 -15.80 -34.13
C ASN A 307 0.54 -14.78 -33.06
N LEU A 308 0.13 -13.52 -33.20
CA LEU A 308 0.30 -12.50 -32.17
C LEU A 308 -0.39 -12.93 -30.87
N LEU A 309 -1.64 -13.39 -30.95
CA LEU A 309 -2.41 -13.83 -29.78
C LEU A 309 -1.71 -14.99 -29.04
N ARG A 310 -1.22 -15.98 -29.77
CA ARG A 310 -0.47 -17.12 -29.19
C ARG A 310 0.85 -16.68 -28.54
N PHE A 311 1.54 -15.70 -29.14
CA PHE A 311 2.77 -15.15 -28.55
C PHE A 311 2.48 -14.35 -27.28
N VAL A 312 1.41 -13.54 -27.26
CA VAL A 312 0.94 -12.84 -26.05
C VAL A 312 0.56 -13.82 -24.95
N GLU A 313 -0.10 -14.92 -25.29
CA GLU A 313 -0.47 -15.97 -24.33
C GLU A 313 0.75 -16.70 -23.76
N LEU A 314 1.74 -17.03 -24.59
CA LEU A 314 3.03 -17.58 -24.14
C LEU A 314 3.68 -16.69 -23.09
N LEU A 315 3.72 -15.38 -23.33
CA LEU A 315 4.35 -14.44 -22.42
C LEU A 315 3.54 -14.25 -21.12
N LYS A 316 2.20 -14.23 -21.20
CA LYS A 316 1.34 -14.24 -20.01
C LYS A 316 1.59 -15.47 -19.13
N ASN A 317 1.68 -16.65 -19.75
CA ASN A 317 2.01 -17.90 -19.06
C ASN A 317 3.43 -17.91 -18.47
N ALA A 318 4.35 -17.14 -19.06
CA ALA A 318 5.69 -16.94 -18.55
C ALA A 318 5.78 -15.89 -17.41
N GLY A 319 4.65 -15.28 -17.02
CA GLY A 319 4.57 -14.33 -15.91
C GLY A 319 4.67 -12.85 -16.31
N TYR A 320 4.68 -12.52 -17.61
CA TYR A 320 4.68 -11.13 -18.06
C TYR A 320 3.26 -10.55 -18.06
N GLN A 321 3.12 -9.32 -17.58
CA GLN A 321 1.90 -8.53 -17.79
C GLN A 321 2.03 -7.78 -19.10
N ILE A 322 1.10 -8.01 -20.04
CA ILE A 322 1.21 -7.50 -21.41
C ILE A 322 -0.11 -6.92 -21.87
N THR A 323 -0.04 -5.75 -22.48
CA THR A 323 -1.10 -5.16 -23.30
C THR A 323 -0.59 -5.00 -24.74
N TYR A 324 -1.50 -4.96 -25.71
CA TYR A 324 -1.13 -4.69 -27.09
C TYR A 324 -2.18 -3.84 -27.79
N LYS A 325 -1.74 -3.04 -28.76
CA LYS A 325 -2.62 -2.28 -29.66
C LYS A 325 -2.17 -2.41 -31.10
N GLU A 326 -3.12 -2.33 -32.01
CA GLU A 326 -2.87 -2.28 -33.45
C GLU A 326 -2.51 -0.84 -33.83
N LEU A 327 -1.39 -0.65 -34.54
CA LEU A 327 -0.92 0.65 -35.00
C LEU A 327 -1.41 0.92 -36.43
N THR A 328 -1.13 -0.02 -37.33
CA THR A 328 -1.54 -0.02 -38.75
C THR A 328 -1.81 -1.47 -39.19
N ASN A 329 -2.32 -1.70 -40.40
CA ASN A 329 -2.69 -3.05 -40.89
C ASN A 329 -1.59 -4.10 -40.59
N ASN A 330 -1.88 -5.01 -39.65
CA ASN A 330 -1.01 -6.09 -39.16
C ASN A 330 0.22 -5.67 -38.33
N GLU A 331 0.40 -4.39 -38.02
CA GLU A 331 1.45 -3.91 -37.12
C GLU A 331 0.90 -3.67 -35.72
N TYR A 332 1.56 -4.24 -34.71
CA TYR A 332 1.12 -4.23 -33.32
C TYR A 332 2.21 -3.73 -32.40
N GLN A 333 1.84 -2.84 -31.49
CA GLN A 333 2.68 -2.46 -30.36
C GLN A 333 2.31 -3.33 -29.17
N LEU A 334 3.31 -4.04 -28.63
CA LEU A 334 3.25 -4.78 -27.38
C LEU A 334 3.88 -3.93 -26.27
N ILE A 335 3.15 -3.74 -25.18
CA ILE A 335 3.64 -3.09 -23.96
C ILE A 335 3.73 -4.16 -22.88
N ILE A 336 4.96 -4.46 -22.48
CA ILE A 336 5.29 -5.55 -21.56
C ILE A 336 5.80 -4.92 -20.27
N HIS A 337 5.02 -5.07 -19.20
CA HIS A 337 5.37 -4.53 -17.89
C HIS A 337 6.39 -5.43 -17.21
N ILE A 338 7.59 -4.90 -16.95
CA ILE A 338 8.61 -5.58 -16.16
C ILE A 338 8.31 -5.26 -14.69
N SER A 339 7.97 -6.31 -13.93
CA SER A 339 7.90 -6.21 -12.47
C SER A 339 9.31 -6.12 -11.89
N GLU A 340 9.51 -5.72 -10.63
CA GLU A 340 10.81 -5.65 -9.93
C GLU A 340 11.50 -7.04 -9.72
N ILE A 341 11.18 -8.05 -10.54
CA ILE A 341 11.79 -9.36 -10.52
C ILE A 341 13.14 -9.26 -11.25
N PRO A 342 14.27 -9.51 -10.56
CA PRO A 342 15.59 -9.54 -11.20
C PRO A 342 15.55 -10.58 -12.33
N ASP A 343 15.99 -10.21 -13.53
CA ASP A 343 16.08 -11.02 -14.76
C ASP A 343 14.90 -11.07 -15.74
N LEU A 344 13.74 -10.46 -15.49
CA LEU A 344 12.68 -10.46 -16.50
C LEU A 344 13.10 -9.76 -17.81
N GLU A 345 13.81 -8.64 -17.72
CA GLU A 345 14.31 -7.93 -18.91
C GLU A 345 15.29 -8.80 -19.71
N ARG A 346 16.35 -9.29 -19.05
CA ARG A 346 17.36 -10.17 -19.64
C ARG A 346 16.71 -11.40 -20.28
N ARG A 347 15.79 -12.04 -19.56
CA ARG A 347 15.07 -13.22 -20.04
C ARG A 347 14.18 -12.88 -21.24
N PHE A 348 13.52 -11.73 -21.27
CA PHE A 348 12.75 -11.29 -22.43
C PHE A 348 13.65 -11.13 -23.65
N LYS A 349 14.77 -10.42 -23.47
CA LYS A 349 15.75 -10.14 -24.51
C LYS A 349 16.37 -11.42 -25.08
N ASP A 350 16.88 -12.29 -24.22
CA ASP A 350 17.67 -13.45 -24.65
C ASP A 350 16.79 -14.60 -25.17
N LYS A 351 15.59 -14.76 -24.61
CA LYS A 351 14.69 -15.87 -24.96
C LYS A 351 13.58 -15.45 -25.90
N TYR A 352 12.81 -14.42 -25.55
CA TYR A 352 11.51 -14.19 -26.17
C TYR A 352 11.57 -13.32 -27.43
N LEU A 353 12.56 -12.44 -27.58
CA LEU A 353 12.81 -11.76 -28.87
C LEU A 353 13.12 -12.76 -30.00
N ASN A 354 13.95 -13.76 -29.71
CA ASN A 354 14.30 -14.79 -30.68
C ASN A 354 13.11 -15.68 -31.07
N LEU A 355 12.14 -15.83 -30.18
CA LEU A 355 10.91 -16.60 -30.45
C LEU A 355 9.94 -15.88 -31.40
N LEU A 356 10.07 -14.57 -31.63
CA LEU A 356 9.21 -13.85 -32.58
C LEU A 356 9.19 -14.49 -33.96
N ILE A 357 10.36 -14.97 -34.43
CA ILE A 357 10.51 -15.65 -35.72
C ILE A 357 9.66 -16.93 -35.78
N GLN A 358 9.60 -17.70 -34.69
CA GLN A 358 8.80 -18.95 -34.63
C GLN A 358 7.29 -18.68 -34.67
N TYR A 359 6.87 -17.50 -34.23
CA TYR A 359 5.49 -17.03 -34.32
C TYR A 359 5.25 -16.20 -35.59
N GLU A 360 6.19 -16.17 -36.54
CA GLU A 360 6.08 -15.40 -37.79
C GLU A 360 5.80 -13.89 -37.55
N LEU A 361 6.31 -13.36 -36.44
CA LEU A 361 6.25 -11.95 -36.07
C LEU A 361 7.59 -11.30 -36.43
N GLU A 362 7.57 -10.26 -37.27
CA GLU A 362 8.77 -9.49 -37.58
C GLU A 362 8.93 -8.35 -36.58
N LEU A 363 10.09 -8.28 -35.92
CA LEU A 363 10.44 -7.18 -35.03
C LEU A 363 10.67 -5.89 -35.84
N LYS A 364 9.95 -4.82 -35.51
CA LYS A 364 10.10 -3.48 -36.10
C LYS A 364 10.83 -2.52 -35.17
N ASP A 365 10.52 -2.57 -33.88
CA ASP A 365 11.15 -1.73 -32.87
C ASP A 365 11.21 -2.45 -31.52
N TYR A 366 12.23 -2.12 -30.72
CA TYR A 366 12.43 -2.62 -29.36
C TYR A 366 13.10 -1.53 -28.52
N LYS A 367 12.45 -1.13 -27.43
CA LYS A 367 13.03 -0.18 -26.46
C LYS A 367 12.53 -0.47 -25.06
N ILE A 368 13.30 0.00 -24.08
CA ILE A 368 12.98 -0.06 -22.66
C ILE A 368 12.69 1.37 -22.22
N ILE A 369 11.57 1.57 -21.53
CA ILE A 369 11.09 2.87 -21.05
C ILE A 369 10.97 2.85 -19.53
#